data_AF-A0A4P6LV66-F1
#
_entry.id   AF-A0A4P6LV66-F1
#
_cell.length_a   1.000
_cell.length_b   1.000
_cell.length_c   1.000
_cell.angle_alpha   90.00
_cell.angle_beta   90.00
_cell.angle_gamma   90.00
#
_symmetry.space_group_name_H-M   'P 1'
#
loop_
_entity.id
_entity.type
_entity.pdbx_description
1 polymer ?
#
loop_
_entity_poly.entity_id
_entity_poly.type
_entity_poly.pdbx_seq_one_letter_code
_entity_poly.pdbx_strand_id
1 'polypeptide(L)'
;MERQQMKKKLWISAGCFALTSLAVLLTPLSGDEGMKKAVGYLIGVLFWLGIAGGSFLYFWLYREESKTLKKSIPKGKIPFGFRFFSNRFAAVWDGILIVTLCLNIYCIRTLGVNQILELAALFLFTTSVFMHFLLNGRVFQYITQNKGKGVQEK
;
A
#
# COMPACT_ATOMS: atom_id res chain seq x y z
N MET A 1 13.28 -8.43 18.34
CA MET A 1 13.95 -8.20 17.05
C MET A 1 14.44 -6.76 17.01
N GLU A 2 15.67 -6.51 16.56
CA GLU A 2 16.17 -5.13 16.46
C GLU A 2 15.29 -4.33 15.50
N ARG A 3 14.88 -3.10 15.88
CA ARG A 3 13.98 -2.22 15.11
C ARG A 3 14.37 -2.06 13.64
N GLN A 4 15.67 -2.21 13.33
CA GLN A 4 16.20 -2.16 11.96
C GLN A 4 15.75 -3.34 11.09
N GLN A 5 15.65 -4.55 11.66
CA GLN A 5 15.18 -5.72 10.92
C GLN A 5 13.69 -5.61 10.57
N MET A 6 12.89 -5.06 11.48
CA MET A 6 11.47 -4.77 11.20
C MET A 6 11.28 -3.73 10.10
N LYS A 7 12.08 -2.65 10.12
CA LYS A 7 12.10 -1.66 9.05
C LYS A 7 12.45 -2.32 7.71
N LYS A 8 13.47 -3.17 7.67
CA LYS A 8 13.89 -3.88 6.46
C LYS A 8 12.77 -4.76 5.91
N LYS A 9 12.13 -5.59 6.76
CA LYS A 9 11.00 -6.43 6.37
C LYS A 9 9.80 -5.61 5.86
N LEU A 10 9.50 -4.48 6.49
CA LEU A 10 8.44 -3.56 6.04
C LEU A 10 8.76 -2.96 4.66
N TRP A 11 9.99 -2.50 4.44
CA TRP A 11 10.42 -1.95 3.15
C TRP A 11 10.46 -3.02 2.05
N ILE A 12 10.78 -4.27 2.37
CA ILE A 12 10.68 -5.39 1.42
C ILE A 12 9.22 -5.60 1.01
N SER A 13 8.28 -5.62 1.96
CA SER A 13 6.85 -5.71 1.66
C SER A 13 6.36 -4.53 0.82
N ALA A 14 6.79 -3.30 1.14
CA ALA A 14 6.52 -2.11 0.34
C ALA A 14 7.08 -2.23 -1.09
N GLY A 15 8.27 -2.82 -1.25
CA GLY A 15 8.85 -3.13 -2.56
C GLY A 15 7.99 -4.10 -3.37
N CYS A 16 7.45 -5.15 -2.76
CA CYS A 16 6.52 -6.05 -3.44
C CYS A 16 5.25 -5.34 -3.91
N PHE A 17 4.69 -4.43 -3.11
CA PHE A 17 3.54 -3.63 -3.51
C PHE A 17 3.88 -2.59 -4.60
N ALA A 18 5.12 -2.08 -4.59
CA ALA A 18 5.61 -1.22 -5.68
C ALA A 18 5.73 -2.01 -6.99
N LEU A 19 6.12 -3.28 -6.96
CA LEU A 19 6.11 -4.16 -8.14
C LEU A 19 4.70 -4.35 -8.70
N THR A 20 3.69 -4.52 -7.83
CA THR A 20 2.28 -4.54 -8.26
C THR A 20 1.88 -3.25 -8.96
N SER A 21 2.28 -2.09 -8.42
CA SER A 21 1.97 -0.80 -9.02
C SER A 21 2.70 -0.63 -10.36
N LEU A 22 3.96 -1.09 -10.47
CA LEU A 22 4.70 -1.11 -11.73
C LEU A 22 4.03 -2.02 -12.77
N ALA A 23 3.46 -3.16 -12.36
CA ALA A 23 2.72 -4.05 -13.25
C ALA A 23 1.51 -3.34 -13.88
N VAL A 24 0.84 -2.43 -13.16
CA VAL A 24 -0.23 -1.59 -13.71
C VAL A 24 0.29 -0.70 -14.83
N LEU A 25 1.46 -0.08 -14.68
CA LEU A 25 2.06 0.75 -15.74
C LEU A 25 2.44 -0.06 -17.00
N LEU A 26 2.71 -1.36 -16.83
CA LEU A 26 3.05 -2.25 -17.93
C LEU A 26 1.82 -2.80 -18.65
N THR A 27 0.62 -2.66 -18.08
CA THR A 27 -0.64 -3.13 -18.70
C THR A 27 -0.84 -2.73 -20.17
N PRO A 28 -0.58 -1.48 -20.63
CA PRO A 28 -0.73 -1.14 -22.05
C PRO A 28 0.26 -1.84 -23.00
N LEU A 29 1.30 -2.51 -22.48
CA LEU A 29 2.20 -3.34 -23.29
C LEU A 29 1.63 -4.73 -23.57
N SER A 30 0.54 -5.10 -22.89
CA SER A 30 -0.22 -6.31 -23.18
C SER A 30 -1.17 -6.10 -24.37
N GLY A 31 -1.49 -7.20 -25.06
CA GLY A 31 -2.38 -7.17 -26.22
C GLY A 31 -2.76 -8.58 -26.64
N ASP A 32 -3.65 -8.70 -27.63
CA ASP A 32 -4.30 -9.99 -27.93
C ASP A 32 -3.50 -10.93 -28.85
N GLU A 33 -2.40 -10.45 -29.44
CA GLU A 33 -1.61 -11.21 -30.40
C GLU A 33 -0.34 -11.81 -29.82
N GLY A 34 -0.15 -13.13 -30.01
CA GLY A 34 1.10 -13.87 -29.81
C GLY A 34 1.86 -13.48 -28.53
N MET A 35 3.04 -12.85 -28.72
CA MET A 35 3.93 -12.45 -27.63
C MET A 35 3.31 -11.42 -26.68
N LYS A 36 2.44 -10.52 -27.16
CA LYS A 36 1.78 -9.51 -26.32
C LYS A 36 0.77 -10.13 -25.36
N LYS A 37 0.16 -11.26 -25.74
CA LYS A 37 -0.75 -12.01 -24.88
C LYS A 37 0.01 -12.72 -23.76
N ALA A 38 1.16 -13.31 -24.08
CA ALA A 38 2.06 -13.89 -23.08
C ALA A 38 2.55 -12.83 -22.08
N VAL A 39 2.93 -11.64 -22.57
CA VAL A 39 3.30 -10.48 -21.73
C VAL A 39 2.14 -10.06 -20.83
N GLY A 40 0.90 -10.03 -21.33
CA GLY A 40 -0.30 -9.77 -20.51
C GLY A 40 -0.49 -10.74 -19.36
N TYR A 41 -0.35 -12.04 -19.61
CA TYR A 41 -0.41 -13.04 -18.54
C TYR A 41 0.71 -12.87 -17.52
N LEU A 42 1.94 -12.58 -17.98
CA LEU A 42 3.08 -12.32 -17.08
C LEU A 42 2.84 -11.10 -16.19
N ILE A 43 2.31 -10.01 -16.75
CA ILE A 43 1.95 -8.80 -16.00
C ILE A 43 0.88 -9.13 -14.95
N GLY A 44 -0.15 -9.89 -15.32
CA GLY A 44 -1.19 -10.32 -14.40
C GLY A 44 -0.65 -11.19 -13.26
N VAL A 45 0.19 -12.18 -13.58
CA VAL A 45 0.85 -13.03 -12.58
C VAL A 45 1.74 -12.19 -11.66
N LEU A 46 2.53 -11.26 -12.20
CA LEU A 46 3.39 -10.36 -11.43
C LEU A 46 2.57 -9.47 -10.49
N PHE A 47 1.44 -8.96 -10.97
CA PHE A 47 0.49 -8.17 -10.18
C PHE A 47 -0.03 -8.96 -8.98
N TRP A 48 -0.56 -10.17 -9.20
CA TRP A 48 -1.09 -11.03 -8.14
C TRP A 48 -0.01 -11.52 -7.17
N LEU A 49 1.15 -11.91 -7.68
CA LEU A 49 2.28 -12.33 -6.84
C LEU A 49 2.79 -11.18 -5.97
N GLY A 50 2.83 -9.95 -6.49
CA GLY A 50 3.20 -8.78 -5.71
C GLY A 50 2.21 -8.50 -4.58
N ILE A 51 0.89 -8.61 -4.83
CA ILE A 51 -0.15 -8.45 -3.81
C ILE A 51 -0.08 -9.55 -2.77
N ALA A 52 -0.06 -10.82 -3.22
CA ALA A 52 -0.06 -11.98 -2.33
C ALA A 52 1.23 -12.02 -1.49
N GLY A 53 2.38 -11.82 -2.13
CA GLY A 53 3.68 -11.77 -1.48
C GLY A 53 3.80 -10.61 -0.50
N GLY A 54 3.45 -9.39 -0.92
CA GLY A 54 3.47 -8.20 -0.07
C GLY A 54 2.56 -8.35 1.14
N SER A 55 1.34 -8.87 0.94
CA SER A 55 0.36 -9.12 2.00
C SER A 55 0.82 -10.24 2.94
N PHE A 56 1.35 -11.34 2.42
CA PHE A 56 1.86 -12.45 3.22
C PHE A 56 3.04 -12.02 4.08
N LEU A 57 4.02 -11.29 3.51
CA LEU A 57 5.16 -10.75 4.24
C LEU A 57 4.73 -9.78 5.35
N TYR A 58 3.78 -8.88 5.05
CA TYR A 58 3.26 -7.94 6.04
C TYR A 58 2.49 -8.65 7.16
N PHE A 59 1.65 -9.63 6.80
CA PHE A 59 0.91 -10.43 7.77
C PHE A 59 1.83 -11.27 8.65
N TRP A 60 2.86 -11.88 8.05
CA TRP A 60 3.87 -12.64 8.78
C TRP A 60 4.62 -11.75 9.78
N LEU A 61 5.08 -10.59 9.34
CA LEU A 61 5.71 -9.58 10.20
C LEU A 61 4.77 -9.14 11.34
N TYR A 62 3.50 -8.87 11.03
CA TYR A 62 2.50 -8.51 12.02
C TYR A 62 2.27 -9.63 13.05
N ARG A 63 2.23 -10.89 12.60
CA ARG A 63 2.01 -12.05 13.47
C ARG A 63 3.19 -12.28 14.40
N GLU A 64 4.41 -12.24 13.86
CA GLU A 64 5.67 -12.39 14.58
C GLU A 64 5.80 -11.33 15.69
N GLU A 65 5.42 -10.10 15.39
CA GLU A 65 5.61 -8.95 16.29
C GLU A 65 4.34 -8.56 17.04
N SER A 66 3.26 -9.34 16.88
CA SER A 66 1.95 -9.05 17.48
C SER A 66 2.01 -8.92 19.01
N LYS A 67 2.89 -9.67 19.68
CA LYS A 67 3.09 -9.60 21.14
C LYS A 67 3.75 -8.27 21.54
N THR A 68 4.81 -7.87 20.84
CA THR A 68 5.51 -6.59 21.04
C THR A 68 4.59 -5.40 20.72
N LEU A 69 3.82 -5.49 19.63
CA LEU A 69 2.89 -4.45 19.17
C LEU A 69 1.69 -4.29 20.11
N LYS A 70 1.18 -5.39 20.68
CA LYS A 70 0.10 -5.35 21.70
C LYS A 70 0.56 -4.70 23.00
N LYS A 71 1.84 -4.89 23.37
CA LYS A 71 2.41 -4.31 24.60
C LYS A 71 2.74 -2.82 24.46
N SER A 72 3.14 -2.38 23.27
CA SER A 72 3.61 -1.01 23.01
C SER A 72 2.53 -0.07 22.47
N ILE A 73 1.53 -0.59 21.77
CA ILE A 73 0.42 0.21 21.22
C ILE A 73 -0.88 -0.34 21.80
N PRO A 74 -1.60 0.39 22.66
CA PRO A 74 -2.90 -0.05 23.16
C PRO A 74 -3.86 -0.29 21.98
N LYS A 75 -4.71 -1.31 22.08
CA LYS A 75 -5.74 -1.59 21.05
C LYS A 75 -6.63 -0.35 20.93
N GLY A 76 -6.52 0.37 19.82
CA GLY A 76 -7.47 1.43 19.48
C GLY A 76 -8.85 0.84 19.18
N LYS A 77 -9.91 1.61 19.43
CA LYS A 77 -11.31 1.21 19.16
C LYS A 77 -11.63 1.08 17.66
N ILE A 78 -10.80 1.63 16.78
CA ILE A 78 -11.05 1.70 15.33
C ILE A 78 -10.25 0.61 14.61
N PRO A 79 -10.89 -0.24 13.78
CA PRO A 79 -10.20 -1.22 12.95
C PRO A 79 -9.24 -0.54 11.97
N PHE A 80 -8.10 -1.20 11.75
CA PHE A 80 -6.93 -0.64 11.08
C PHE A 80 -7.19 -0.09 9.66
N GLY A 81 -8.06 -0.73 8.87
CA GLY A 81 -8.41 -0.26 7.51
C GLY A 81 -9.31 0.98 7.46
N PHE A 82 -9.85 1.42 8.60
CA PHE A 82 -10.67 2.63 8.70
C PHE A 82 -9.95 3.76 9.45
N ARG A 83 -8.68 3.56 9.79
CA ARG A 83 -7.90 4.55 10.54
C ARG A 83 -7.19 5.47 9.56
N PHE A 84 -7.87 6.51 9.14
CA PHE A 84 -7.30 7.58 8.32
C PHE A 84 -6.48 8.57 9.16
N PHE A 85 -5.56 9.29 8.50
CA PHE A 85 -4.78 10.41 9.03
C PHE A 85 -3.98 10.08 10.30
N SER A 86 -3.53 8.84 10.46
CA SER A 86 -2.87 8.41 11.72
C SER A 86 -1.49 9.04 11.95
N ASN A 87 -0.87 9.58 10.90
CA ASN A 87 0.42 10.27 10.90
C ASN A 87 0.45 11.31 9.78
N ARG A 88 1.36 12.29 9.81
CA ARG A 88 1.58 13.28 8.75
C ARG A 88 1.82 12.63 7.38
N PHE A 89 2.62 11.56 7.34
CA PHE A 89 2.86 10.81 6.10
C PHE A 89 1.60 10.07 5.63
N ALA A 90 0.85 9.45 6.55
CA ALA A 90 -0.39 8.78 6.21
C ALA A 90 -1.45 9.78 5.73
N ALA A 91 -1.53 10.97 6.33
CA ALA A 91 -2.44 12.04 5.93
C ALA A 91 -2.25 12.47 4.47
N VAL A 92 -1.01 12.59 4.02
CA VAL A 92 -0.70 12.91 2.62
C VAL A 92 -1.21 11.81 1.69
N TRP A 93 -0.86 10.55 1.98
CA TRP A 93 -1.27 9.41 1.14
C TRP A 93 -2.77 9.14 1.17
N ASP A 94 -3.43 9.38 2.30
CA ASP A 94 -4.88 9.28 2.44
C ASP A 94 -5.58 10.35 1.60
N GLY A 95 -5.02 11.57 1.55
CA GLY A 95 -5.49 12.62 0.65
C GLY A 95 -5.34 12.23 -0.82
N ILE A 96 -4.17 11.70 -1.21
CA ILE A 96 -3.92 11.22 -2.58
C ILE A 96 -4.88 10.07 -2.92
N LEU A 97 -5.14 9.15 -1.99
CA LEU A 97 -6.09 8.05 -2.17
C LEU A 97 -7.49 8.57 -2.51
N ILE A 98 -7.99 9.56 -1.77
CA ILE A 98 -9.32 10.15 -2.01
C ILE A 98 -9.35 10.84 -3.39
N VAL A 99 -8.34 11.67 -3.69
CA VAL A 99 -8.28 12.40 -4.97
C VAL A 99 -8.21 11.42 -6.15
N THR A 100 -7.36 10.40 -6.06
CA THR A 100 -7.19 9.40 -7.13
C THR A 100 -8.41 8.49 -7.27
N LEU A 101 -9.13 8.21 -6.20
CA LEU A 101 -10.42 7.52 -6.26
C LEU A 101 -11.45 8.34 -7.05
N CYS A 102 -11.60 9.63 -6.73
CA CYS A 102 -12.47 10.53 -7.47
C CYS A 102 -12.07 10.62 -8.95
N LEU A 103 -10.76 10.70 -9.23
CA LEU A 103 -10.22 10.75 -10.58
C LEU A 103 -10.51 9.46 -11.37
N ASN A 104 -10.37 8.28 -10.77
CA ASN A 104 -10.71 7.01 -11.42
C ASN A 104 -12.21 6.94 -11.72
N ILE A 105 -13.07 7.34 -10.79
CA ILE A 105 -14.52 7.39 -11.02
C ILE A 105 -14.85 8.34 -12.19
N TYR A 106 -14.18 9.49 -12.25
CA TYR A 106 -14.32 10.44 -13.36
C TYR A 106 -13.88 9.83 -14.71
N CYS A 107 -12.73 9.14 -14.75
CA CYS A 107 -12.23 8.48 -15.95
C CYS A 107 -13.22 7.42 -16.45
N ILE A 108 -13.73 6.57 -15.56
CA ILE A 108 -14.71 5.52 -15.91
C ILE A 108 -16.01 6.11 -16.47
N ARG A 109 -16.42 7.29 -15.99
CA ARG A 109 -17.67 7.94 -16.42
C ARG A 109 -17.54 8.74 -17.71
N THR A 110 -16.33 9.17 -18.07
CA THR A 110 -16.09 10.09 -19.18
C THR A 110 -15.54 9.30 -20.38
N LEU A 111 -16.36 9.13 -21.41
CA LEU A 111 -15.91 8.52 -22.66
C LEU A 111 -14.90 9.45 -23.35
N GLY A 112 -13.72 8.92 -23.70
CA GLY A 112 -12.69 9.67 -24.42
C GLY A 112 -11.61 10.31 -23.54
N VAL A 113 -11.46 9.89 -22.28
CA VAL A 113 -10.32 10.29 -21.44
C VAL A 113 -9.03 9.71 -22.01
N ASN A 114 -7.94 10.48 -21.90
CA ASN A 114 -6.63 10.06 -22.37
C ASN A 114 -6.18 8.81 -21.60
N GLN A 115 -5.82 7.75 -22.32
CA GLN A 115 -5.33 6.47 -21.76
C GLN A 115 -4.16 6.66 -20.78
N ILE A 116 -3.31 7.67 -21.00
CA ILE A 116 -2.20 8.00 -20.10
C ILE A 116 -2.73 8.50 -18.74
N LEU A 117 -3.81 9.31 -18.76
CA LEU A 117 -4.43 9.82 -17.54
C LEU A 117 -5.10 8.68 -16.76
N GLU A 118 -5.80 7.78 -17.44
CA GLU A 118 -6.42 6.61 -16.81
C GLU A 118 -5.37 5.72 -16.16
N LEU A 119 -4.29 5.43 -16.89
CA LEU A 119 -3.17 4.62 -16.40
C LEU A 119 -2.48 5.27 -15.19
N ALA A 120 -2.21 6.59 -15.27
CA ALA A 120 -1.59 7.33 -14.18
C ALA A 120 -2.52 7.39 -12.95
N ALA A 121 -3.82 7.58 -13.15
CA ALA A 121 -4.81 7.58 -12.08
C ALA A 121 -4.90 6.21 -11.40
N LEU A 122 -4.90 5.12 -12.17
CA LEU A 122 -4.96 3.76 -11.65
C LEU A 122 -3.67 3.38 -10.91
N PHE A 123 -2.51 3.77 -11.43
CA PHE A 123 -1.21 3.59 -10.78
C PHE A 123 -1.15 4.32 -9.44
N LEU A 124 -1.53 5.61 -9.42
CA LEU A 124 -1.52 6.42 -8.20
C LEU A 124 -2.53 5.90 -7.19
N PHE A 125 -3.72 5.48 -7.63
CA PHE A 125 -4.72 4.89 -6.75
C PHE A 125 -4.21 3.60 -6.10
N THR A 126 -3.70 2.67 -6.91
CA THR A 126 -3.14 1.39 -6.43
C THR A 126 -2.02 1.62 -5.43
N THR A 127 -1.08 2.52 -5.74
CA THR A 127 0.02 2.89 -4.84
C THR A 127 -0.50 3.49 -3.54
N SER A 128 -1.50 4.36 -3.62
CA SER A 128 -2.07 5.04 -2.45
C SER A 128 -2.83 4.09 -1.54
N VAL A 129 -3.52 3.08 -2.09
CA VAL A 129 -4.17 2.02 -1.29
C VAL A 129 -3.12 1.26 -0.48
N PHE A 130 -2.02 0.84 -1.11
CA PHE A 130 -0.96 0.11 -0.39
C PHE A 130 -0.28 0.99 0.66
N MET A 131 -0.02 2.26 0.34
CA MET A 131 0.55 3.21 1.30
C MET A 131 -0.39 3.52 2.46
N HIS A 132 -1.71 3.63 2.22
CA HIS A 132 -2.71 3.79 3.27
C HIS A 132 -2.61 2.65 4.29
N PHE A 133 -2.61 1.40 3.83
CA PHE A 133 -2.45 0.26 4.72
C PHE A 133 -1.07 0.27 5.42
N LEU A 134 0.03 0.37 4.67
CA LEU A 134 1.36 0.31 5.28
C LEU A 134 1.59 1.41 6.34
N LEU A 135 1.22 2.65 6.04
CA LEU A 135 1.48 3.82 6.91
C LEU A 135 0.51 3.94 8.07
N ASN A 136 -0.76 3.54 7.89
CA ASN A 136 -1.71 3.49 9.00
C ASN A 136 -1.50 2.26 9.91
N GLY A 137 -0.55 1.38 9.54
CA GLY A 137 -0.24 0.11 10.19
C GLY A 137 0.38 0.26 11.57
N ARG A 138 0.05 -0.67 12.47
CA ARG A 138 0.67 -0.74 13.81
C ARG A 138 2.19 -0.91 13.74
N VAL A 139 2.69 -1.61 12.72
CA VAL A 139 4.12 -1.80 12.49
C VAL A 139 4.80 -0.47 12.18
N PHE A 140 4.23 0.33 11.27
CA PHE A 140 4.78 1.65 10.93
C PHE A 140 4.65 2.65 12.09
N GLN A 141 3.53 2.62 12.83
CA GLN A 141 3.36 3.41 14.04
C GLN A 141 4.40 3.05 15.10
N TYR A 142 4.66 1.77 15.34
CA TYR A 142 5.69 1.33 16.28
C TYR A 142 7.10 1.78 15.87
N ILE A 143 7.41 1.70 14.58
CA ILE A 143 8.69 2.17 14.02
C ILE A 143 8.84 3.69 14.16
N THR A 144 7.76 4.44 13.94
CA THR A 144 7.76 5.91 13.91
C THR A 144 7.55 6.56 15.28
N GLN A 145 6.89 5.90 16.25
CA GLN A 145 6.62 6.45 17.59
C GLN A 145 7.84 6.61 18.51
N ASN A 146 9.08 6.63 17.99
CA ASN A 146 10.28 6.99 18.80
C ASN A 146 10.64 8.48 18.79
N LYS A 147 9.71 9.37 18.44
CA LYS A 147 9.85 10.80 18.74
C LYS A 147 8.52 11.37 19.23
N GLY A 148 8.36 11.50 20.54
CA GLY A 148 7.47 12.53 21.10
C GLY A 148 6.07 12.15 21.59
N LYS A 149 5.89 11.00 22.26
CA LYS A 149 4.88 10.85 23.33
C LYS A 149 5.57 10.08 24.45
N GLY A 150 6.34 10.73 25.33
CA GLY A 150 5.73 11.68 26.25
C GLY A 150 4.71 10.89 27.04
N VAL A 151 5.20 10.25 28.10
CA VAL A 151 4.39 9.90 29.26
C VAL A 151 3.48 11.09 29.52
N GLN A 152 2.18 10.93 29.29
CA GLN A 152 1.21 11.66 30.07
C GLN A 152 0.45 10.60 30.83
N GLU A 153 0.94 10.36 32.05
CA GLU A 153 0.07 10.08 33.18
C GLU A 153 -1.04 11.12 33.19
N LYS A 154 -2.28 10.66 33.05
CA LYS A 154 -3.41 11.06 33.90
C LYS A 154 -4.31 9.85 34.06
#